data_AF-A0A351J6A9-F1
#
_entry.id   AF-A0A351J6A9-F1
#
_cell.length_a   1.000
_cell.length_b   1.000
_cell.length_c   1.000
_cell.angle_alpha   90.00
_cell.angle_beta   90.00
_cell.angle_gamma   90.00
#
_symmetry.space_group_name_H-M   'P 1'
#
loop_
_entity.id
_entity.type
_entity.pdbx_description
1 polymer ?
#
loop_
_entity_poly.entity_id
_entity_poly.type
_entity_poly.pdbx_seq_one_letter_code
_entity_poly.pdbx_strand_id
1 'polypeptide(L)'
;MPKRSLRTIPLIILIIALCARLPIACAKEPPLKIVFFDVGQGDSAAIYFPNGEALLVDAGAGKTDIVRKLRETGAPQSISILMTHPHSDHIGGMLPVVKEFNIIHAYDTG
;
A
#
# COMPACT_ATOMS: atom_id res chain seq x y z
N MET A 1 -2.38 -50.77 -15.12
CA MET A 1 -2.00 -50.21 -13.81
C MET A 1 -0.53 -49.80 -13.84
N PRO A 2 -0.19 -48.50 -13.86
CA PRO A 2 1.20 -48.07 -13.89
C PRO A 2 1.88 -48.43 -12.56
N LYS A 3 2.91 -49.30 -12.61
CA LYS A 3 3.72 -49.68 -11.45
C LYS A 3 4.55 -48.45 -11.05
N ARG A 4 4.15 -47.76 -9.98
CA ARG A 4 4.94 -46.67 -9.39
C ARG A 4 6.29 -47.25 -8.97
N SER A 5 7.35 -46.85 -9.67
CA SER A 5 8.72 -47.33 -9.46
C SER A 5 9.18 -46.94 -8.05
N LEU A 6 9.49 -47.94 -7.21
CA LEU A 6 10.00 -47.76 -5.85
C LEU A 6 11.27 -46.87 -5.77
N ARG A 7 11.93 -46.64 -6.91
CA ARG A 7 13.12 -45.80 -7.05
C ARG A 7 12.85 -44.30 -6.89
N THR A 8 11.61 -43.83 -6.99
CA THR A 8 11.28 -42.40 -6.86
C THR A 8 11.09 -41.93 -5.42
N ILE A 9 10.86 -42.86 -4.48
CA ILE A 9 10.63 -42.59 -3.06
C ILE A 9 11.82 -41.85 -2.39
N PRO A 10 13.08 -42.30 -2.53
CA PRO A 10 14.21 -41.59 -1.88
C PRO A 10 14.44 -40.19 -2.45
N LEU A 11 14.15 -39.98 -3.74
CA LEU A 11 14.26 -38.67 -4.38
C LEU A 11 13.22 -37.69 -3.82
N ILE A 12 11.98 -38.14 -3.60
CA ILE A 12 10.92 -37.33 -2.99
C ILE A 12 11.29 -36.95 -1.54
N ILE A 13 11.81 -37.91 -0.76
CA ILE A 13 12.26 -37.66 0.62
C ILE A 13 13.40 -36.64 0.64
N LEU A 14 14.35 -36.74 -0.30
CA LEU A 14 15.44 -35.79 -0.43
C LEU A 14 14.95 -34.37 -0.76
N ILE A 15 13.97 -34.25 -1.67
CA ILE A 15 13.37 -32.96 -2.04
C ILE A 15 12.63 -32.34 -0.84
N ILE A 16 11.82 -33.13 -0.12
CA ILE A 16 11.10 -32.64 1.08
C ILE A 16 12.08 -32.20 2.16
N ALA A 17 13.13 -32.99 2.41
CA ALA A 17 14.18 -32.64 3.38
C ALA A 17 14.97 -31.39 2.98
N LEU A 18 15.15 -31.15 1.68
CA LEU A 18 15.79 -29.94 1.15
C LEU A 18 14.86 -28.72 1.29
N CYS A 19 13.57 -28.86 0.96
CA CYS A 19 12.57 -27.81 1.11
C CYS A 19 12.34 -27.43 2.59
N ALA A 20 12.36 -28.39 3.51
CA ALA A 20 12.21 -28.15 4.95
C ALA A 20 13.40 -27.40 5.58
N ARG A 21 14.55 -27.34 4.90
CA ARG A 21 15.72 -26.56 5.32
C ARG A 21 15.73 -25.14 4.77
N LEU A 22 14.79 -24.78 3.90
CA LEU A 22 14.67 -23.41 3.44
C LEU A 22 14.20 -22.55 4.63
N PRO A 23 14.91 -21.47 4.97
CA PRO A 23 14.41 -20.53 5.96
C PRO A 23 13.08 -19.97 5.46
N ILE A 24 12.00 -20.25 6.21
CA ILE A 24 10.75 -19.54 6.03
C ILE A 24 11.04 -18.11 6.49
N ALA A 25 11.29 -17.23 5.53
CA ALA A 25 11.40 -15.81 5.82
C ALA A 25 10.04 -15.35 6.35
N CYS A 26 9.91 -15.25 7.67
CA CYS A 26 8.84 -14.50 8.29
C CYS A 26 9.14 -13.03 7.95
N ALA A 27 8.55 -12.52 6.87
CA ALA A 27 8.65 -11.13 6.53
C ALA A 27 8.07 -10.33 7.69
N LYS A 28 8.92 -9.60 8.42
CA LYS A 28 8.48 -8.70 9.47
C LYS A 28 7.59 -7.64 8.83
N GLU A 29 6.37 -7.47 9.31
CA GLU A 29 5.50 -6.44 8.77
C GLU A 29 6.18 -5.06 8.88
N PRO A 30 6.09 -4.23 7.83
CA PRO A 30 6.63 -2.88 7.88
C PRO A 30 5.94 -2.11 9.01
N PRO A 31 6.65 -1.19 9.71
CA PRO A 31 6.02 -0.34 10.70
C PRO A 31 4.98 0.58 10.03
N LEU A 32 4.04 1.08 10.83
CA LEU A 32 3.19 2.20 10.44
C LEU A 32 4.08 3.37 10.02
N LYS A 33 3.87 3.91 8.82
CA LYS A 33 4.63 5.04 8.27
C LYS A 33 3.68 6.19 7.98
N ILE A 34 3.98 7.35 8.52
CA ILE A 34 3.23 8.59 8.27
C ILE A 34 4.16 9.56 7.53
N VAL A 35 3.69 10.12 6.43
CA VAL A 35 4.42 11.09 5.62
C VAL A 35 3.60 12.36 5.51
N PHE A 36 4.14 13.47 6.00
CA PHE A 36 3.56 14.80 5.80
C PHE A 36 4.15 15.40 4.53
N PHE A 37 3.28 15.85 3.62
CA PHE A 37 3.70 16.46 2.37
C PHE A 37 3.76 17.99 2.54
N ASP A 38 4.85 18.58 2.06
CA ASP A 38 4.93 20.02 1.90
C ASP A 38 4.05 20.44 0.70
N VAL A 39 2.91 21.06 1.02
CA VAL A 39 1.92 21.55 0.06
C VAL A 39 1.78 23.07 0.07
N GLY A 40 2.64 23.76 0.83
CA GLY A 40 2.52 25.18 1.09
C GLY A 40 1.37 25.52 2.05
N GLN A 41 0.15 25.66 1.52
CA GLN A 41 -1.04 26.01 2.30
C GLN A 41 -1.98 24.81 2.47
N GLY A 42 -2.46 24.64 3.70
CA GLY A 42 -3.34 23.57 4.15
C GLY A 42 -2.57 22.28 4.47
N ASP A 43 -3.29 21.17 4.53
CA ASP A 43 -2.75 19.89 4.97
C ASP A 43 -2.69 18.85 3.85
N SER A 44 -1.70 17.96 3.94
CA SER A 44 -1.69 16.71 3.19
C SER A 44 -0.74 15.71 3.85
N ALA A 45 -1.25 14.53 4.20
CA ALA A 45 -0.45 13.46 4.78
C ALA A 45 -0.87 12.09 4.23
N ALA A 46 0.08 11.19 4.08
CA ALA A 46 -0.16 9.79 3.76
C ALA A 46 0.17 8.90 4.96
N ILE A 47 -0.74 7.99 5.28
CA ILE A 47 -0.57 6.96 6.31
C ILE A 47 -0.49 5.61 5.59
N TYR A 48 0.60 4.88 5.82
CA TYR A 48 0.83 3.54 5.29
C TYR A 48 0.79 2.53 6.43
N PHE A 49 -0.16 1.62 6.37
CA PHE A 49 -0.41 0.63 7.42
C PHE A 49 0.47 -0.62 7.25
N PRO A 50 0.80 -1.33 8.35
CA PRO A 50 1.58 -2.57 8.29
C PRO A 50 0.99 -3.66 7.37
N ASN A 51 -0.34 -3.68 7.22
CA ASN A 51 -1.08 -4.60 6.36
C ASN A 51 -1.05 -4.24 4.86
N GLY A 52 -0.34 -3.17 4.47
CA GLY A 52 -0.21 -2.72 3.08
C GLY A 52 -1.29 -1.75 2.61
N GLU A 53 -2.25 -1.39 3.46
CA GLU A 53 -3.23 -0.34 3.15
C GLU A 53 -2.60 1.06 3.22
N ALA A 54 -3.23 2.02 2.54
CA ALA A 54 -2.84 3.41 2.57
C ALA A 54 -4.05 4.34 2.68
N LEU A 55 -3.89 5.42 3.44
CA LEU A 55 -4.85 6.51 3.61
C LEU A 55 -4.19 7.85 3.29
N LEU A 56 -4.77 8.61 2.37
CA LEU A 56 -4.46 10.03 2.18
C LEU A 56 -5.38 10.88 3.06
N VAL A 57 -4.80 11.78 3.85
CA VAL A 57 -5.51 12.79 4.64
C VAL A 57 -5.23 14.14 4.00
N ASP A 58 -6.26 14.74 3.39
CA ASP A 58 -6.19 15.98 2.61
C ASP A 58 -5.14 15.99 1.48
N ALA A 59 -5.24 16.96 0.58
CA ALA A 59 -4.46 17.05 -0.65
C ALA A 59 -3.92 18.47 -0.93
N GLY A 60 -3.97 19.36 0.06
CA GLY A 60 -3.50 20.74 -0.06
C GLY A 60 -4.28 21.59 -1.08
N ALA A 61 -3.77 22.79 -1.35
CA ALA A 61 -4.35 23.77 -2.27
C ALA A 61 -4.21 23.45 -3.79
N GLY A 62 -3.81 22.23 -4.17
CA GLY A 62 -3.68 21.81 -5.58
C GLY A 62 -2.46 22.36 -6.33
N LYS A 63 -1.51 23.01 -5.63
CA LYS A 63 -0.23 23.47 -6.21
C LYS A 63 0.84 22.38 -6.26
N THR A 64 0.72 21.37 -5.40
CA THR A 64 1.63 20.22 -5.32
C THR A 64 1.01 19.02 -6.01
N ASP A 65 1.83 18.30 -6.78
CA ASP A 65 1.45 17.03 -7.40
C ASP A 65 1.42 15.90 -6.35
N ILE A 66 0.27 15.72 -5.71
CA ILE A 66 0.05 14.70 -4.69
C ILE A 66 0.14 13.29 -5.26
N VAL A 67 -0.27 13.08 -6.52
CA VAL A 67 -0.20 11.77 -7.17
C VAL A 67 1.24 11.30 -7.25
N ARG A 68 2.14 12.19 -7.70
CA ARG A 68 3.57 11.89 -7.73
C ARG A 68 4.14 11.63 -6.33
N LYS A 69 3.79 12.46 -5.34
CA LYS A 69 4.26 12.28 -3.95
C LYS A 69 3.83 10.95 -3.34
N LEU A 70 2.59 10.52 -3.58
CA LEU A 70 2.08 9.22 -3.16
C LEU A 70 2.89 8.08 -3.80
N ARG A 71 3.12 8.13 -5.13
CA ARG A 71 3.92 7.11 -5.84
C ARG A 71 5.37 7.08 -5.34
N GLU A 72 6.02 8.24 -5.19
CA GLU A 72 7.40 8.37 -4.69
C GLU A 72 7.54 7.80 -3.27
N THR A 73 6.48 7.84 -2.46
CA THR A 73 6.49 7.36 -1.07
C THR A 73 5.93 5.95 -0.89
N GLY A 74 5.61 5.27 -1.99
CA GLY A 74 5.27 3.85 -2.01
C GLY A 74 3.78 3.55 -1.83
N ALA A 75 2.90 4.47 -2.22
CA ALA A 75 1.46 4.20 -2.19
C ALA A 75 1.07 3.07 -3.14
N PRO A 76 0.23 2.11 -2.69
CA PRO A 76 -0.39 1.14 -3.57
C PRO A 76 -1.40 1.81 -4.51
N GLN A 77 -1.81 1.09 -5.55
CA GLN A 77 -2.81 1.58 -6.52
C GLN A 77 -4.19 1.82 -5.87
N SER A 78 -4.49 1.08 -4.79
CA SER A 78 -5.74 1.18 -4.04
C SER A 78 -5.51 1.91 -2.72
N ILE A 79 -6.17 3.04 -2.52
CA ILE A 79 -6.02 3.85 -1.30
C ILE A 79 -7.39 4.25 -0.74
N SER A 80 -7.42 4.63 0.53
CA SER A 80 -8.54 5.38 1.11
C SER A 80 -8.21 6.87 1.17
N ILE A 81 -9.24 7.72 1.25
CA ILE A 81 -9.09 9.17 1.39
C ILE A 81 -9.92 9.68 2.58
N LEU A 82 -9.36 10.63 3.32
CA LEU A 82 -10.04 11.40 4.37
C LEU A 82 -9.93 12.88 4.00
N MET A 83 -11.08 13.52 3.80
CA MET A 83 -11.20 14.95 3.55
C MET A 83 -11.71 15.60 4.84
N THR A 84 -10.84 16.33 5.53
CA THR A 84 -11.17 16.84 6.87
C THR A 84 -12.30 17.86 6.84
N HIS A 85 -12.31 18.75 5.85
CA HIS A 85 -13.36 19.74 5.62
C HIS A 85 -13.29 20.32 4.19
N PRO A 86 -14.39 20.90 3.65
CA PRO A 86 -14.48 21.26 2.23
C PRO A 86 -13.86 22.64 1.91
N HIS A 87 -12.67 22.91 2.42
CA HIS A 87 -11.90 24.11 2.04
C HIS A 87 -10.90 23.79 0.92
N SER A 88 -10.75 24.74 -0.01
CA SER A 88 -9.92 24.56 -1.21
C SER A 88 -8.45 24.28 -0.91
N ASP A 89 -7.94 24.75 0.23
CA ASP A 89 -6.58 24.47 0.70
C ASP A 89 -6.41 23.09 1.31
N HIS A 90 -7.49 22.31 1.47
CA HIS A 90 -7.44 20.91 1.89
C HIS A 90 -7.81 19.94 0.76
N ILE A 91 -8.82 20.26 -0.06
CA ILE A 91 -9.30 19.35 -1.11
C ILE A 91 -8.82 19.72 -2.52
N GLY A 92 -8.10 20.83 -2.69
CA GLY A 92 -7.71 21.37 -3.99
C GLY A 92 -6.87 20.39 -4.84
N GLY A 93 -6.04 19.57 -4.20
CA GLY A 93 -5.25 18.52 -4.87
C GLY A 93 -5.96 17.17 -5.04
N MET A 94 -7.23 17.03 -4.64
CA MET A 94 -7.88 15.71 -4.53
C MET A 94 -8.35 15.14 -5.88
N LEU A 95 -8.76 16.01 -6.82
CA LEU A 95 -9.30 15.54 -8.11
C LEU A 95 -8.32 14.67 -8.92
N PRO A 96 -7.03 15.01 -9.06
CA PRO A 96 -6.05 14.11 -9.68
C PRO A 96 -5.90 12.78 -8.94
N VAL A 97 -5.95 12.78 -7.60
CA VAL A 97 -5.83 11.55 -6.80
C VAL A 97 -6.97 10.58 -7.11
N VAL A 98 -8.20 11.07 -7.11
CA VAL A 98 -9.40 10.25 -7.42
C VAL A 98 -9.39 9.72 -8.84
N LYS A 99 -8.71 10.39 -9.78
CA LYS A 99 -8.57 9.93 -11.17
C LYS A 99 -7.49 8.86 -11.34
N GLU A 100 -6.42 8.94 -10.55
CA GLU A 100 -5.20 8.13 -10.75
C GLU A 100 -5.14 6.90 -9.82
N PHE A 101 -5.85 6.92 -8.69
CA PHE A 101 -5.91 5.83 -7.72
C PHE A 101 -7.30 5.19 -7.65
N ASN A 102 -7.34 3.91 -7.30
CA ASN A 102 -8.57 3.22 -6.97
C ASN A 102 -8.98 3.56 -5.52
N ILE A 103 -10.05 4.34 -5.35
CA ILE A 103 -10.50 4.77 -4.02
C ILE A 103 -11.38 3.68 -3.40
N ILE A 104 -10.90 3.10 -2.29
CA ILE A 104 -11.62 2.04 -1.55
C ILE A 104 -12.68 2.63 -0.63
N HIS A 105 -12.29 3.66 0.14
CA HIS A 105 -13.16 4.40 1.03
C HIS A 105 -12.87 5.89 0.92
N ALA A 106 -13.93 6.69 0.99
CA ALA A 106 -13.85 8.14 1.14
C ALA A 106 -14.57 8.53 2.42
N TYR A 107 -13.87 9.26 3.29
CA TYR A 107 -14.38 9.79 4.54
C TYR A 107 -14.43 11.32 4.46
N ASP A 108 -15.52 11.92 4.89
CA ASP A 108 -15.71 13.37 5.01
C ASP A 108 -16.54 13.72 6.26
N THR A 109 -16.99 14.96 6.35
CA THR A 109 -17.78 15.47 7.48
C THR A 109 -19.29 15.37 7.28
N GLY A 110 -19.77 14.79 6.17
CA GLY A 110 -21.19 14.66 5.81
C GLY A 110 -21.69 15.67 4.79
#